data_AF-G3XW71-F1
#
_entry.id   AF-G3XW71-F1
#
_cell.length_a   1.000
_cell.length_b   1.000
_cell.length_c   1.000
_cell.angle_alpha   90.00
_cell.angle_beta   90.00
_cell.angle_gamma   90.00
#
_symmetry.space_group_name_H-M   'P 1'
#
loop_
_entity.id
_entity.type
_entity.pdbx_description
1 polymer ?
#
loop_
_entity_poly.entity_id
_entity_poly.type
_entity_poly.pdbx_seq_one_letter_code
_entity_poly.pdbx_strand_id
1 'polypeptide(L)' 'MAVAFKHHPRSQQTYEPPLIANENAFLGDVDSSDSYNPEKPISAGFYRLEKGTPLVYEYTFDEMKIILEGKFEISDETG' A
#
# COMPACT_ATOMS: atom_id res chain seq x y z
N MET A 1 -5.29 7.24 -25.37
CA MET A 1 -3.93 7.83 -25.47
C MET A 1 -3.02 6.98 -24.61
N ALA A 2 -1.80 6.66 -25.06
CA ALA A 2 -0.86 5.91 -24.23
C ALA A 2 -0.38 6.81 -23.07
N VAL A 3 -0.52 6.33 -21.83
CA VAL A 3 -0.04 7.06 -20.65
C VAL A 3 1.47 6.89 -20.57
N ALA A 4 2.20 8.00 -20.41
CA ALA A 4 3.64 7.95 -20.27
C ALA A 4 4.03 7.23 -18.98
N PHE A 5 5.13 6.47 -19.01
CA PHE A 5 5.66 5.81 -17.82
C PHE A 5 5.96 6.83 -16.71
N LYS A 6 5.42 6.59 -15.51
CA LYS A 6 5.62 7.46 -14.35
C LYS A 6 6.70 6.90 -13.45
N HIS A 7 7.84 7.59 -13.39
CA HIS A 7 8.96 7.22 -12.53
C HIS A 7 8.90 7.98 -11.20
N HIS A 8 9.00 7.23 -10.10
CA HIS A 8 8.97 7.73 -8.72
C HIS A 8 10.37 7.54 -8.07
N PRO A 9 11.31 8.48 -8.29
CA PRO A 9 12.70 8.28 -7.86
C PRO A 9 12.84 8.31 -6.34
N ARG A 10 13.45 7.26 -5.78
CA ARG A 10 13.78 7.13 -4.34
C ARG A 10 12.56 7.17 -3.40
N SER A 11 11.37 6.85 -3.89
CA SER A 11 10.16 6.97 -3.06
C SER A 11 10.17 6.12 -1.79
N GLN A 12 10.87 4.99 -1.75
CA GLN A 12 11.06 4.22 -0.51
C GLN A 12 11.75 5.04 0.61
N GLN A 13 12.58 6.02 0.25
CA GLN A 13 13.35 6.84 1.19
C GLN A 13 12.69 8.19 1.48
N THR A 14 11.87 8.69 0.56
CA THR A 14 11.38 10.07 0.60
C THR A 14 9.86 10.19 0.75
N TYR A 15 9.11 9.13 0.51
CA TYR A 15 7.65 9.13 0.69
C TYR A 15 7.32 8.67 2.10
N GLU A 16 6.62 9.53 2.84
CA GLU A 16 6.11 9.23 4.17
C GLU A 16 4.61 8.94 4.05
N PRO A 17 4.20 7.65 4.12
CA PRO A 17 2.78 7.32 4.05
C PRO A 17 2.04 7.90 5.25
N PRO A 18 0.80 8.43 5.06
CA PRO A 18 -0.01 8.96 6.15
C PRO A 18 -0.43 7.85 7.12
N LEU A 19 -0.69 8.23 8.38
CA LEU A 19 -1.31 7.34 9.37
C LEU A 19 -2.76 7.08 8.95
N ILE A 20 -3.15 5.81 8.85
CA ILE A 20 -4.49 5.41 8.42
C ILE A 20 -5.34 4.82 9.54
N ALA A 21 -4.72 4.24 10.56
CA ALA A 21 -5.43 3.58 11.65
C ALA A 21 -4.53 3.44 12.88
N ASN A 22 -5.18 3.30 14.03
CA ASN A 22 -4.53 3.15 15.33
C ASN A 22 -3.51 4.29 15.55
N GLU A 23 -2.29 3.92 15.90
CA GLU A 23 -1.15 4.81 16.16
C GLU A 23 0.11 4.43 15.37
N ASN A 24 0.04 3.32 14.61
CA ASN A 24 1.22 2.62 14.08
C ASN A 24 1.04 2.09 12.64
N ALA A 25 -0.13 2.26 12.02
CA ALA A 25 -0.40 1.76 10.66
C ALA A 25 -0.43 2.90 9.65
N PHE A 26 0.52 2.89 8.70
CA PHE A 26 0.70 3.92 7.69
C PHE A 26 0.57 3.34 6.29
N LEU A 27 -0.25 3.95 5.44
CA LEU A 27 -0.47 3.49 4.07
C LEU A 27 -0.71 4.69 3.16
N GLY A 28 -0.07 4.69 1.99
CA GLY A 28 -0.35 5.69 0.97
C GLY A 28 0.11 5.28 -0.41
N ASP A 29 -0.71 5.59 -1.41
CA ASP A 29 -0.44 5.35 -2.81
C ASP A 29 0.51 6.41 -3.37
N VAL A 30 1.48 5.97 -4.18
CA VAL A 30 2.34 6.86 -4.98
C VAL A 30 1.83 6.99 -6.41
N ASP A 31 1.12 5.98 -6.90
CA ASP A 31 0.39 6.05 -8.17
C ASP A 31 -0.89 5.21 -8.12
N SER A 32 -1.89 5.65 -8.88
CA SER A 32 -3.12 4.91 -9.10
C SER A 32 -3.59 5.14 -10.53
N SER A 33 -3.96 4.05 -11.21
CA SER A 33 -4.48 4.15 -12.57
C SER A 33 -5.92 4.63 -12.64
N ASP A 34 -6.60 4.88 -11.53
CA ASP A 34 -8.00 5.34 -11.51
C ASP A 34 -8.24 6.57 -12.41
N SER A 35 -7.30 7.52 -12.40
CA SER A 35 -7.41 8.75 -13.20
C SER A 35 -7.31 8.55 -14.73
N TYR A 36 -6.81 7.41 -15.22
CA TYR A 36 -6.54 7.17 -16.64
C TYR A 36 -6.97 5.79 -17.18
N ASN A 37 -7.31 4.86 -16.30
CA ASN A 37 -7.88 3.53 -16.57
C ASN A 37 -8.79 3.10 -15.39
N PRO A 38 -10.00 3.67 -15.28
CA PRO A 38 -10.87 3.51 -14.11
C PRO A 38 -11.66 2.19 -14.07
N GLU A 39 -11.67 1.39 -15.14
CA GLU A 39 -12.50 0.17 -15.16
C GLU A 39 -12.02 -0.87 -14.13
N LYS A 40 -10.70 -1.03 -14.02
CA LYS A 40 -10.03 -1.93 -13.08
C LYS A 40 -8.70 -1.30 -12.65
N PRO A 41 -8.75 -0.29 -11.78
CA PRO A 41 -7.56 0.45 -11.45
C PRO A 41 -6.60 -0.39 -10.63
N ILE A 42 -5.30 -0.15 -10.83
CA ILE A 42 -4.25 -0.66 -9.96
C ILE A 42 -3.67 0.53 -9.22
N SER A 43 -3.66 0.42 -7.88
CA SER A 43 -2.94 1.33 -6.99
C SER A 43 -1.65 0.68 -6.52
N ALA A 44 -0.59 1.49 -6.41
CA ALA A 44 0.68 1.07 -5.86
C ALA A 44 1.21 2.13 -4.89
N GLY A 45 1.71 1.67 -3.75
CA GLY A 45 2.04 2.53 -2.62
C GLY A 45 3.01 1.89 -1.64
N PHE A 46 3.22 2.59 -0.53
CA PHE A 46 4.01 2.11 0.58
C PHE A 46 3.11 1.85 1.78
N TYR A 47 3.30 0.68 2.39
CA TYR A 47 2.69 0.29 3.64
C TYR A 47 3.78 0.13 4.69
N ARG A 48 3.59 0.74 5.86
CA ARG A 48 4.45 0.57 7.03
C ARG A 48 3.58 0.27 8.24
N LEU A 49 3.92 -0.81 8.93
CA LEU A 49 3.32 -1.15 10.20
C LEU A 49 4.43 -1.18 11.25
N GLU A 50 4.30 -0.33 12.25
CA GLU A 50 5.18 -0.33 13.40
C GLU A 50 4.64 -1.29 14.47
N LYS A 51 5.50 -1.74 15.38
CA LYS A 51 5.07 -2.65 16.46
C LYS A 51 3.98 -1.98 17.31
N GLY A 52 2.87 -2.67 17.52
CA GLY A 52 1.74 -2.12 18.28
C GLY A 52 0.47 -2.89 17.99
N THR A 53 -0.64 -2.16 17.91
CA THR A 53 -1.96 -2.70 17.60
C THR A 53 -1.99 -3.31 16.19
N PRO A 54 -2.43 -4.58 16.02
CA PRO A 54 -2.61 -5.17 14.70
C PRO A 54 -3.62 -4.39 13.85
N LEU A 55 -3.35 -4.25 12.55
CA LEU A 55 -4.33 -3.72 11.61
C LEU A 55 -5.23 -4.87 11.13
N VAL A 56 -6.52 -4.82 11.51
CA VAL A 56 -7.55 -5.70 10.99
C VAL A 56 -8.27 -4.98 9.86
N TYR A 57 -8.27 -5.56 8.67
CA TYR A 57 -8.87 -4.95 7.50
C TYR A 57 -9.57 -6.01 6.63
N GLU A 58 -10.81 -5.72 6.25
CA GLU A 58 -11.57 -6.54 5.30
C GLU A 58 -11.23 -6.08 3.88
N TYR A 59 -10.57 -6.96 3.11
CA TYR A 59 -10.20 -6.66 1.74
C TYR A 59 -11.39 -6.86 0.80
N THR A 60 -11.81 -5.77 0.13
CA THR A 60 -12.86 -5.79 -0.91
C THR A 60 -12.30 -5.91 -2.32
N PHE A 61 -10.98 -6.04 -2.45
CA PHE A 61 -10.23 -6.14 -3.68
C PHE A 61 -8.99 -7.01 -3.47
N ASP A 62 -8.41 -7.52 -4.56
CA ASP A 62 -7.16 -8.27 -4.52
C ASP A 62 -5.99 -7.35 -4.15
N GLU A 63 -5.22 -7.73 -3.13
CA GLU A 63 -4.04 -6.98 -2.69
C GLU A 63 -2.79 -7.85 -2.72
N MET A 64 -1.67 -7.26 -3.12
CA MET A 64 -0.34 -7.88 -3.03
C MET A 64 0.59 -6.98 -2.22
N LYS A 65 1.38 -7.58 -1.34
CA LYS A 65 2.45 -6.89 -0.61
C LYS A 65 3.79 -7.57 -0.87
N ILE A 66 4.82 -6.77 -1.10
CA ILE A 66 6.21 -7.22 -1.15
C ILE A 66 6.89 -6.64 0.10
N ILE A 67 7.40 -7.51 0.97
CA ILE A 67 8.06 -7.08 2.21
C ILE A 67 9.47 -6.62 1.87
N LEU A 68 9.68 -5.29 1.87
CA LEU A 68 10.97 -4.69 1.55
C LEU A 68 11.92 -4.71 2.76
N GLU A 69 11.38 -4.49 3.97
CA GLU A 69 12.14 -4.36 5.21
C GLU A 69 11.37 -4.98 6.38
N GLY A 70 12.11 -5.54 7.34
CA GLY A 70 11.54 -6.12 8.56
C GLY A 70 10.81 -7.45 8.36
N LYS A 71 9.75 -7.65 9.16
CA LYS A 71 8.91 -8.85 9.16
C LYS A 71 7.47 -8.43 9.42
N PHE A 72 6.54 -9.06 8.70
CA PHE A 72 5.11 -8.99 8.98
C PHE A 72 4.62 -10.34 9.50
N GLU A 73 3.69 -10.30 10.45
CA GLU A 73 2.87 -11.43 10.84
C GLU A 73 1.49 -11.16 10.26
N ILE A 74 1.05 -12.04 9.35
CA ILE A 74 -0.20 -11.92 8.61
C ILE A 74 -0.96 -13.21 8.84
N SER A 75 -2.23 -13.09 9.19
CA SER A 75 -3.18 -14.18 9.35
C SER A 75 -4.49 -13.78 8.70
N ASP A 76 -5.16 -14.70 8.03
CA ASP A 76 -6.51 -14.51 7.53
C ASP A 76 -7.50 -15.45 8.25
N GLU A 77 -8.77 -15.44 7.84
CA GLU A 77 -9.80 -16.30 8.45
C GLU A 77 -9.55 -17.80 8.24
N THR A 78 -8.62 -18.17 7.36
CA THR A 78 -8.27 -19.55 7.02
C THR A 78 -7.06 -20.09 7.79
N GLY A 79 -6.36 -19.24 8.56
CA GLY A 79 -5.27 -19.62 9.45
C GLY A 79 -3.89 -19.39 8.85
#